data_AF-A0A2M8KTG3-F1
#
_entry.id   AF-A0A2M8KTG3-F1
#
_cell.length_a   1.000
_cell.length_b   1.000
_cell.length_c   1.000
_cell.angle_alpha   90.00
_cell.angle_beta   90.00
_cell.angle_gamma   90.00
#
_symmetry.space_group_name_H-M   'P 1'
#
loop_
_entity.id
_entity.type
_entity.pdbx_description
1 polymer ?
#
loop_
_entity_poly.entity_id
_entity_poly.type
_entity_poly.pdbx_seq_one_letter_code
_entity_poly.pdbx_strand_id
1 'polypeptide(L)' 'MEEIRNVLASIDFIGLSIKIVGMLFSVGYVSFAIIFLQRLTKLDRTYTAPSTRTLYAFSWLQIAIGAILILYALFLL' A
#
# COMPACT_ATOMS: atom_id res chain seq x y z
N MET A 1 -40.05 5.72 4.33
CA MET A 1 -38.87 6.61 4.47
C MET A 1 -37.75 5.99 5.31
N GLU A 2 -38.04 5.12 6.29
CA GLU A 2 -37.01 4.43 7.07
C GLU A 2 -36.20 3.39 6.27
N GLU A 3 -36.82 2.67 5.33
CA GLU A 3 -36.11 1.69 4.49
C GLU A 3 -35.01 2.32 3.63
N ILE A 4 -35.27 3.49 3.03
CA ILE A 4 -34.28 4.22 2.21
C ILE A 4 -33.11 4.70 3.10
N ARG A 5 -33.39 5.16 4.33
CA ARG A 5 -32.34 5.57 5.28
C ARG A 5 -31.46 4.39 5.67
N ASN A 6 -32.04 3.21 5.88
CA ASN A 6 -31.30 2.00 6.23
C ASN A 6 -30.42 1.50 5.07
N VAL A 7 -30.87 1.66 3.82
CA VAL A 7 -30.07 1.34 2.62
C VAL A 7 -28.91 2.32 2.43
N LEU A 8 -29.14 3.63 2.62
CA LEU A 8 -28.03 4.60 2.55
C LEU A 8 -26.99 4.35 3.64
N ALA A 9 -27.42 4.06 4.87
CA ALA A 9 -26.51 3.78 5.99
C ALA A 9 -25.67 2.52 5.76
N SER A 10 -26.23 1.48 5.12
CA SER A 10 -25.49 0.25 4.82
C SER A 10 -24.45 0.46 3.72
N ILE A 11 -24.78 1.25 2.69
CA ILE A 11 -23.83 1.61 1.62
C ILE A 11 -22.66 2.41 2.20
N ASP A 12 -22.94 3.36 3.10
CA ASP A 12 -21.91 4.18 3.73
C ASP A 12 -20.97 3.34 4.63
N PHE A 13 -21.52 2.37 5.36
CA PHE A 13 -20.74 1.43 6.15
C PHE A 13 -19.85 0.49 5.30
N ILE A 14 -20.37 0.00 4.16
CA ILE A 14 -19.58 -0.80 3.22
C ILE A 14 -18.45 0.03 2.62
N GLY A 15 -18.74 1.27 2.23
CA GLY A 15 -17.74 2.21 1.73
C GLY A 15 -16.63 2.48 2.74
N LEU A 16 -16.99 2.73 4.00
CA LEU A 16 -16.05 2.91 5.10
C LEU A 16 -15.17 1.67 5.31
N SER A 17 -15.77 0.48 5.30
CA SER A 17 -15.07 -0.79 5.50
C SER A 17 -14.03 -1.06 4.40
N ILE A 18 -14.39 -0.81 3.14
CA ILE A 18 -13.48 -0.95 1.99
C ILE A 18 -12.31 0.03 2.11
N LYS A 19 -12.56 1.28 2.54
CA LYS A 19 -11.49 2.27 2.77
C LYS A 19 -10.51 1.83 3.85
N ILE A 20 -11.01 1.31 4.97
CA ILE A 20 -10.17 0.81 6.07
C ILE A 20 -9.30 -0.36 5.61
N VAL A 21 -9.89 -1.33 4.90
CA VAL A 21 -9.15 -2.49 4.36
C VAL A 21 -8.10 -2.03 3.34
N GLY A 22 -8.45 -1.10 2.46
CA GLY A 22 -7.52 -0.53 1.49
C GLY A 22 -6.35 0.22 2.14
N MET A 23 -6.62 0.94 3.24
CA MET A 23 -5.59 1.62 4.03
C MET A 23 -4.64 0.61 4.68
N LEU A 24 -5.17 -0.43 5.34
CA LEU A 24 -4.35 -1.49 5.95
C LEU A 24 -3.49 -2.22 4.91
N PHE A 25 -4.08 -2.55 3.76
CA PHE A 25 -3.35 -3.18 2.65
C PHE A 25 -2.22 -2.29 2.15
N SER A 26 -2.47 -0.99 1.96
CA SER A 26 -1.47 -0.04 1.46
C SER A 26 -0.30 0.13 2.44
N VAL A 27 -0.59 0.21 3.74
CA VAL A 27 0.45 0.25 4.78
C VAL A 27 1.27 -1.04 4.81
N GLY A 28 0.61 -2.20 4.73
CA GLY A 28 1.29 -3.50 4.65
C GLY A 28 2.19 -3.62 3.43
N TYR A 29 1.69 -3.17 2.27
CA TYR A 29 2.43 -3.17 1.01
C TYR A 29 3.69 -2.30 1.06
N VAL A 30 3.60 -1.07 1.57
CA VAL A 30 4.76 -0.18 1.76
C VAL A 30 5.75 -0.78 2.76
N SER A 31 5.26 -1.32 3.88
CA SER A 31 6.11 -1.95 4.90
C SER A 31 6.90 -3.13 4.32
N PHE A 32 6.25 -3.97 3.51
CA PHE A 32 6.90 -5.06 2.80
C PHE A 32 8.00 -4.55 1.85
N ALA A 33 7.71 -3.52 1.05
CA ALA A 33 8.68 -2.95 0.10
C ALA A 33 9.91 -2.37 0.83
N ILE A 34 9.73 -1.72 1.99
CA ILE A 34 10.83 -1.22 2.81
C ILE A 34 11.69 -2.37 3.36
N ILE A 35 11.07 -3.42 3.92
CA ILE A 35 11.79 -4.58 4.44
C ILE A 35 12.56 -5.29 3.32
N PHE A 36 11.94 -5.43 2.15
CA PHE A 36 12.56 -6.02 0.98
C PHE A 36 13.78 -5.19 0.53
N LEU A 37 13.63 -3.87 0.43
CA LEU A 37 14.73 -2.94 0.13
C LEU A 37 15.88 -3.08 1.13
N GLN A 38 15.60 -3.16 2.44
CA GLN A 38 16.64 -3.36 3.46
C GLN A 38 17.39 -4.69 3.28
N ARG A 39 16.68 -5.78 2.94
CA ARG A 39 17.31 -7.08 2.65
C ARG A 39 18.17 -7.01 1.39
N LEU A 40 17.69 -6.34 0.36
CA LEU A 40 18.42 -6.11 -0.88
C LEU A 40 19.72 -5.32 -0.63
N THR A 41 19.67 -4.29 0.22
CA THR A 41 20.86 -3.51 0.61
C THR A 41 21.90 -4.33 1.36
N LYS A 42 21.47 -5.25 2.23
CA LYS A 42 22.40 -6.18 2.90
C LYS A 42 23.04 -7.13 1.89
N LEU A 43 22.28 -7.62 0.91
CA LEU A 43 22.77 -8.53 -0.12
C LEU A 43 23.79 -7.86 -1.05
N ASP A 44 23.49 -6.65 -1.53
CA ASP A 44 24.35 -5.90 -2.46
C ASP A 44 25.72 -5.55 -1.86
N ARG A 45 25.76 -5.28 -0.54
CA ARG A 45 27.02 -5.09 0.20
C ARG A 45 27.90 -6.34 0.26
N THR A 46 27.32 -7.52 0.04
CA THR A 46 28.02 -8.81 0.12
C THR A 46 28.30 -9.37 -1.27
N TYR A 47 27.40 -9.14 -2.23
CA TYR A 47 27.47 -9.65 -3.60
C TYR A 47 27.06 -8.54 -4.57
N THR A 48 28.04 -7.87 -5.17
CA THR A 48 27.79 -6.81 -6.17
C THR A 48 27.34 -7.46 -7.48
N ALA A 49 26.03 -7.49 -7.73
CA ALA A 49 25.45 -8.05 -8.95
C ALA A 49 24.82 -6.94 -9.82
N PRO A 50 24.84 -7.03 -11.15
CA PRO A 50 24.12 -6.09 -12.01
C PRO A 50 22.60 -6.14 -11.78
N SER A 51 22.06 -7.30 -11.41
CA SER A 51 20.64 -7.53 -11.16
C SER A 51 20.12 -6.81 -9.91
N THR A 52 20.97 -6.48 -8.94
CA THR A 52 20.54 -5.75 -7.74
C THR A 52 19.99 -4.37 -8.09
N ARG A 53 20.56 -3.68 -9.10
CA ARG A 53 20.09 -2.34 -9.52
C ARG A 53 18.63 -2.33 -9.98
N THR A 54 18.20 -3.34 -10.73
CA THR A 54 16.80 -3.47 -11.19
C THR A 54 15.87 -3.74 -10.01
N LEU A 55 16.30 -4.58 -9.07
CA LEU A 55 15.53 -4.88 -7.85
C LEU A 55 15.40 -3.63 -6.94
N TYR A 56 16.41 -2.77 -6.89
CA TYR A 56 16.32 -1.48 -6.21
C TYR A 56 15.29 -0.57 -6.86
N ALA A 57 15.38 -0.39 -8.19
CA ALA A 57 14.44 0.43 -8.92
C ALA A 57 12.99 -0.06 -8.74
N PHE A 58 12.78 -1.37 -8.78
CA PHE A 58 11.48 -1.98 -8.52
C PHE A 58 10.99 -1.72 -7.09
N SER A 59 11.87 -1.88 -6.08
CA SER A 59 11.52 -1.62 -4.68
C SER A 59 11.12 -0.16 -4.45
N TRP A 60 11.86 0.80 -5.04
CA TRP A 60 11.52 2.21 -4.99
C TRP A 60 10.20 2.53 -5.68
N LEU A 61 9.94 1.89 -6.83
CA LEU A 61 8.66 2.01 -7.54
C LEU A 61 7.50 1.50 -6.68
N GLN A 62 7.67 0.35 -6.00
CA GLN A 62 6.67 -0.19 -5.08
C GLN A 62 6.39 0.77 -3.92
N ILE A 63 7.43 1.36 -3.32
CA ILE A 63 7.26 2.37 -2.25
C ILE A 63 6.51 3.59 -2.78
N ALA A 64 6.84 4.09 -3.96
CA ALA A 64 6.17 5.24 -4.57
C ALA A 64 4.68 4.95 -4.84
N ILE A 65 4.36 3.81 -5.45
CA ILE A 65 2.97 3.39 -5.71
C ILE A 65 2.22 3.21 -4.39
N GLY A 66 2.83 2.56 -3.40
CA GLY A 66 2.23 2.37 -2.09
C GLY A 66 1.95 3.69 -1.36
N ALA A 67 2.86 4.67 -1.46
CA ALA A 67 2.65 6.01 -0.91
C ALA A 67 1.47 6.72 -1.59
N ILE A 68 1.34 6.63 -2.92
CA ILE A 68 0.20 7.17 -3.66
C ILE A 68 -1.11 6.51 -3.22
N LEU A 69 -1.11 5.18 -3.02
CA LEU A 69 -2.30 4.47 -2.54
C LEU A 69 -2.71 4.90 -1.12
N ILE A 70 -1.74 5.14 -0.22
CA ILE A 70 -2.02 5.67 1.11
C ILE A 70 -2.62 7.07 1.00
N LEU A 71 -2.03 7.96 0.20
CA LEU A 71 -2.57 9.30 -0.01
C LEU A 71 -3.99 9.25 -0.57
N TYR A 72 -4.22 8.43 -1.60
CA TYR A 72 -5.54 8.23 -2.18
C TYR A 72 -6.57 7.72 -1.15
N ALA A 73 -6.17 6.75 -0.32
CA ALA A 73 -7.02 6.25 0.76
C ALA A 73 -7.35 7.32 1.81
N LEU A 74 -6.40 8.21 2.13
CA LEU A 74 -6.59 9.32 3.06
C LEU A 74 -7.51 10.41 2.50
N PHE A 75 -7.42 10.73 1.21
CA PHE A 75 -8.30 11.71 0.56
C PHE A 75 -9.72 11.18 0.32
N LEU A 76 -9.88 9.86 0.25
CA LEU A 76 -11.18 9.23 0.14
C LEU A 76 -11.89 9.07 1.48
N LEU A 77 -11.19 9.12 2.62
CA LEU A 77 -11.78 9.06 3.97
C LEU A 77 -12.53 10.35 4.31
#